data_AF-A0A952KF57-F1
#
_entry.id   AF-A0A952KF57-F1
#
_cell.length_a   1.000
_cell.length_b   1.000
_cell.length_c   1.000
_cell.angle_alpha   90.00
_cell.angle_beta   90.00
_cell.angle_gamma   90.00
#
_symmetry.space_group_name_H-M   'P 1'
#
loop_
_entity.id
_entity.type
_entity.pdbx_description
1 polymer ?
#
loop_
_entity_poly.entity_id
_entity_poly.type
_entity_poly.pdbx_seq_one_letter_code
_entity_poly.pdbx_strand_id
1 'polypeptide(L)'
;MVGLRRWPGGVLALAALLAVLAGPGTAARAEDGCPDGMMPYQEQYTDPANGTLQLRTSCMPGSRYPAPDYQDQAPGYDPPAPPPPDGYGAYATDPDYRQLFWATFYDSHEAAEQAAIDACRQGTGKSCQSLGWFGNQCGAVAVTQNGQTINGYGTSRREAARQALDACEKAGANAYTICRLWVPPICSGPSYSNADNEQAKTATAAEIEEMSADLDDRDYWGAVASDGNQIQGGYGMPDRRAAETVALSKCDGCKIVKTFKDSCAGMAWPSDNRPVYEIVLDDDPATAKAAAKAQCTGKYGPCEAGVRCSGRRYPAPNPEASAAPPAAN
;
A
#
# COMPACT_ATOMS: atom_id res chain seq x y z
N MET A 1 48.70 -10.51 -47.98
CA MET A 1 47.66 -9.61 -48.52
C MET A 1 46.82 -9.15 -47.33
N VAL A 2 47.32 -8.23 -46.50
CA VAL A 2 47.10 -6.77 -46.55
C VAL A 2 45.61 -6.41 -46.64
N GLY A 3 45.06 -5.86 -45.56
CA GLY A 3 43.71 -5.32 -45.53
C GLY A 3 43.18 -4.82 -44.18
N LEU A 4 44.02 -4.31 -43.28
CA LEU A 4 43.56 -3.48 -42.16
C LEU A 4 43.10 -2.12 -42.70
N ARG A 5 41.86 -1.69 -42.39
CA ARG A 5 41.47 -0.28 -42.47
C ARG A 5 40.97 0.21 -41.12
N ARG A 6 41.86 0.94 -40.44
CA ARG A 6 41.56 1.97 -39.45
C ARG A 6 40.64 3.02 -40.07
N TRP A 7 39.67 3.50 -39.30
CA TRP A 7 39.03 4.80 -39.52
C TRP A 7 39.56 5.80 -38.48
N PRO A 8 40.00 6.99 -38.90
CA PRO A 8 40.53 8.03 -38.01
C PRO A 8 39.40 8.88 -37.42
N GLY A 9 39.72 9.55 -36.32
CA GLY A 9 38.85 10.49 -35.64
C GLY A 9 38.48 11.71 -36.49
N GLY A 10 37.37 12.33 -36.11
CA GLY A 10 36.91 13.61 -36.59
C GLY A 10 36.19 14.32 -35.48
N VAL A 11 36.93 15.17 -34.76
CA VAL A 11 36.39 16.24 -33.93
C VAL A 11 35.63 17.18 -34.86
N LEU A 12 34.32 17.29 -34.70
CA LEU A 12 33.52 18.36 -35.28
C LEU A 12 32.75 19.04 -34.15
N ALA A 13 33.31 20.18 -33.76
CA ALA A 13 32.63 21.19 -32.97
C ALA A 13 31.41 21.68 -33.76
N LEU A 14 30.21 21.43 -33.22
CA LEU A 14 29.01 22.14 -33.62
C LEU A 14 28.69 23.14 -32.50
N ALA A 15 29.30 24.31 -32.63
CA ALA A 15 28.78 25.53 -32.03
C ALA A 15 27.50 25.91 -32.80
N ALA A 16 26.35 25.52 -32.26
CA ALA A 16 25.05 26.02 -32.72
C ALA A 16 24.56 27.06 -31.71
N LEU A 17 24.55 28.32 -32.18
CA LEU A 17 23.88 29.46 -31.57
C LEU A 17 22.47 29.07 -31.12
N LEU A 18 22.22 29.08 -29.81
CA LEU A 18 20.89 29.30 -29.27
C LEU A 18 20.81 30.77 -28.86
N ALA A 19 20.15 31.54 -29.71
CA ALA A 19 19.77 32.92 -29.46
C ALA A 19 18.94 32.99 -28.17
N VAL A 20 19.50 33.65 -27.15
CA VAL A 20 18.76 34.13 -25.99
C VAL A 20 17.82 35.23 -26.51
N LEU A 21 16.57 34.83 -26.82
CA LEU A 21 15.48 35.78 -26.95
C LEU A 21 15.17 36.31 -25.54
N ALA A 22 15.78 37.45 -25.22
CA ALA A 22 15.33 38.35 -24.19
C ALA A 22 13.93 38.86 -24.58
N GLY A 23 12.89 38.14 -24.16
CA GLY A 23 11.54 38.65 -24.15
C GLY A 23 11.44 39.81 -23.15
N PRO A 24 10.67 40.87 -23.44
CA PRO A 24 10.47 41.97 -22.52
C PRO A 24 9.87 41.40 -21.23
N GLY A 25 10.55 41.64 -20.11
CA GLY A 25 10.01 41.34 -18.79
C GLY A 25 8.64 41.97 -18.69
N THR A 26 7.61 41.14 -18.55
CA THR A 26 6.38 41.57 -17.89
C THR A 26 6.83 42.06 -16.52
N ALA A 27 6.77 43.37 -16.32
CA ALA A 27 6.93 43.97 -15.02
C ALA A 27 6.09 43.14 -14.05
N ALA A 28 6.75 42.50 -13.08
CA ALA A 28 6.09 42.12 -11.85
C ALA A 28 5.55 43.44 -11.30
N ARG A 29 4.25 43.68 -11.48
CA ARG A 29 3.55 44.72 -10.74
C ARG A 29 3.75 44.34 -9.29
N ALA A 30 4.47 45.17 -8.55
CA ALA A 30 4.39 45.13 -7.11
C ALA A 30 2.89 45.21 -6.76
N GLU A 31 2.39 44.15 -6.14
CA GLU A 31 1.03 44.11 -5.60
C GLU A 31 0.93 45.33 -4.67
N ASP A 32 0.09 46.29 -5.02
CA ASP A 32 -0.21 47.44 -4.16
C ASP A 32 -0.81 46.89 -2.85
N GLY A 33 0.04 46.73 -1.83
CA GLY A 33 -0.38 46.33 -0.49
C GLY A 33 -1.38 47.33 0.08
N CYS A 34 -2.31 46.85 0.89
CA CYS A 34 -3.30 47.71 1.54
C CYS A 34 -2.61 48.76 2.43
N PRO A 35 -3.13 50.00 2.48
CA PRO A 35 -2.60 51.05 3.35
C PRO A 35 -2.57 50.61 4.82
N ASP A 36 -1.65 51.16 5.61
CA ASP A 36 -1.52 50.86 7.03
C ASP A 36 -2.86 50.93 7.78
N GLY A 37 -3.14 49.88 8.54
CA GLY A 37 -4.39 49.72 9.26
C GLY A 37 -5.54 49.16 8.42
N MET A 38 -5.31 48.73 7.18
CA MET A 38 -6.27 47.96 6.39
C MET A 38 -5.73 46.56 6.03
N MET A 39 -6.59 45.56 6.03
CA MET A 39 -6.25 44.18 5.62
C MET A 39 -6.85 43.85 4.25
N PRO A 40 -6.12 43.12 3.38
CA PRO A 40 -6.64 42.66 2.09
C PRO A 40 -7.73 41.61 2.29
N TYR A 41 -8.83 41.76 1.55
CA TYR A 41 -9.93 40.81 1.49
C TYR A 41 -10.26 40.54 0.02
N GLN A 42 -10.47 39.26 -0.33
CA GLN A 42 -10.83 38.88 -1.69
C GLN A 42 -12.34 38.74 -1.84
N GLU A 43 -12.91 39.56 -2.72
CA GLU A 43 -14.32 39.50 -3.07
C GLU A 43 -14.48 38.77 -4.41
N GLN A 44 -15.36 37.78 -4.45
CA GLN A 44 -15.79 37.15 -5.69
C GLN A 44 -16.84 38.03 -6.35
N TYR A 45 -16.60 38.40 -7.61
CA TYR A 45 -17.54 39.18 -8.41
C TYR A 45 -17.69 38.56 -9.80
N THR A 46 -18.92 38.48 -10.30
CA THR A 46 -19.20 37.96 -11.64
C THR A 46 -19.19 39.11 -12.65
N ASP A 47 -18.33 39.04 -13.66
CA ASP A 47 -18.25 40.06 -14.70
C ASP A 47 -19.54 40.08 -15.54
N PRO A 48 -20.32 41.17 -15.52
CA PRO A 48 -21.60 41.23 -16.22
C PRO A 48 -21.46 41.22 -17.75
N ALA A 49 -20.25 41.41 -18.31
CA ALA A 49 -20.02 41.40 -19.75
C ALA A 49 -19.83 39.99 -20.34
N ASN A 50 -19.36 39.03 -19.54
CA ASN A 50 -19.03 37.68 -20.02
C ASN A 50 -19.42 36.54 -19.06
N GLY A 51 -19.98 36.86 -17.89
CA GLY A 51 -20.48 35.88 -16.91
C GLY A 51 -19.38 35.11 -16.17
N THR A 52 -18.11 35.50 -16.29
CA THR A 52 -17.01 34.81 -15.61
C THR A 52 -16.82 35.30 -14.18
N LEU A 53 -16.51 34.37 -13.28
CA LEU A 53 -16.24 34.65 -11.87
C LEU A 53 -14.80 35.15 -11.72
N GLN A 54 -14.63 36.35 -11.21
CA GLN A 54 -13.34 37.01 -11.01
C GLN A 54 -13.13 37.28 -9.51
N LEU A 55 -11.88 37.27 -9.08
CA LEU A 55 -11.48 37.64 -7.72
C LEU A 55 -10.92 39.06 -7.76
N ARG A 56 -11.45 39.94 -6.91
CA ARG A 56 -10.92 41.30 -6.74
C ARG A 56 -10.46 41.49 -5.30
N THR A 57 -9.23 41.97 -5.13
CA THR A 57 -8.69 42.32 -3.82
C THR A 57 -9.14 43.73 -3.44
N SER A 58 -9.78 43.87 -2.28
CA SER A 58 -10.23 45.14 -1.67
C SER A 58 -9.60 45.28 -0.27
N CYS A 59 -9.48 46.50 0.27
CA CYS A 59 -8.86 46.76 1.58
C CYS A 59 -9.90 47.25 2.61
N MET A 60 -9.94 46.68 3.81
CA MET A 60 -10.86 47.07 4.90
C MET A 60 -10.12 47.50 6.19
N PRO A 61 -10.56 48.56 6.90
CA PRO A 61 -9.88 49.06 8.11
C PRO A 61 -10.01 48.12 9.32
N GLY A 62 -8.86 47.77 9.91
CA GLY A 62 -8.68 46.76 10.97
C GLY A 62 -8.90 47.23 12.41
N SER A 63 -9.57 48.36 12.64
CA SER A 63 -9.65 48.96 13.98
C SER A 63 -11.03 49.52 14.26
N ARG A 64 -11.88 48.73 14.93
CA ARG A 64 -12.88 49.12 15.95
C ARG A 64 -13.79 47.94 16.29
N TYR A 65 -13.35 47.09 17.21
CA TYR A 65 -14.29 46.45 18.14
C TYR A 65 -13.80 46.74 19.57
N PRO A 66 -14.32 47.78 20.24
CA PRO A 66 -14.35 47.77 21.69
C PRO A 66 -15.34 46.68 22.11
N ALA A 67 -14.96 45.81 23.04
CA ALA A 67 -15.86 44.84 23.64
C ALA A 67 -16.95 45.56 24.44
N PRO A 68 -18.25 45.31 24.17
CA PRO A 68 -19.30 45.71 25.09
C PRO A 68 -19.94 44.46 25.73
N ASP A 69 -20.08 44.50 27.05
CA ASP A 69 -21.08 43.69 27.76
C ASP A 69 -22.46 44.02 27.15
N TYR A 70 -23.07 43.08 26.43
CA TYR A 70 -24.46 43.15 25.97
C TYR A 70 -25.16 41.83 26.28
N GLN A 71 -25.70 41.74 27.49
CA GLN A 71 -26.98 41.08 27.71
C GLN A 71 -28.05 41.99 27.06
N ASP A 72 -28.52 41.63 25.86
CA ASP A 72 -29.93 41.69 25.43
C ASP A 72 -30.06 41.63 23.90
N GLN A 73 -30.62 40.50 23.45
CA GLN A 73 -31.56 40.34 22.32
C GLN A 73 -31.28 41.12 21.01
N ALA A 74 -30.42 40.56 20.15
CA ALA A 74 -30.39 40.86 18.72
C ALA A 74 -30.90 39.65 17.90
N PRO A 75 -31.71 39.86 16.83
CA PRO A 75 -32.25 38.77 16.04
C PRO A 75 -31.20 38.18 15.08
N GLY A 76 -30.90 36.89 15.26
CA GLY A 76 -30.52 35.98 14.17
C GLY A 76 -29.09 36.02 13.65
N TYR A 77 -28.10 36.39 14.45
CA TYR A 77 -26.71 36.02 14.15
C TYR A 77 -26.41 34.71 14.89
N ASP A 78 -26.69 33.57 14.25
CA ASP A 78 -26.11 32.31 14.70
C ASP A 78 -24.60 32.47 14.53
N PRO A 79 -23.79 32.40 15.62
CA PRO A 79 -22.36 32.32 15.45
C PRO A 79 -22.07 31.15 14.50
N PRO A 80 -21.09 31.27 13.57
CA PRO A 80 -20.71 30.12 12.77
C PRO A 80 -20.49 28.97 13.74
N ALA A 81 -21.18 27.85 13.47
CA ALA A 81 -21.11 26.68 14.34
C ALA A 81 -19.62 26.44 14.66
N PRO A 82 -19.26 26.16 15.93
CA PRO A 82 -17.89 25.79 16.23
C PRO A 82 -17.45 24.75 15.20
N PRO A 83 -16.17 24.79 14.73
CA PRO A 83 -15.69 23.76 13.82
C PRO A 83 -16.11 22.43 14.41
N PRO A 84 -16.68 21.53 13.59
CA PRO A 84 -17.26 20.30 14.12
C PRO A 84 -16.24 19.63 15.03
N PRO A 85 -16.65 19.07 16.18
CA PRO A 85 -15.71 18.52 17.15
C PRO A 85 -14.80 17.50 16.47
N ASP A 86 -13.52 17.53 16.84
CA ASP A 86 -12.57 16.53 16.39
C ASP A 86 -13.11 15.15 16.76
N GLY A 87 -13.29 14.29 15.75
CA GLY A 87 -13.77 12.93 15.96
C GLY A 87 -12.61 11.96 15.91
N TYR A 88 -12.27 11.36 17.04
CA TYR A 88 -11.17 10.41 17.17
C TYR A 88 -11.64 8.96 17.12
N GLY A 89 -10.84 8.12 16.46
CA GLY A 89 -10.96 6.69 16.45
C GLY A 89 -9.65 6.01 16.83
N ALA A 90 -9.73 4.76 17.27
CA ALA A 90 -8.57 3.99 17.70
C ALA A 90 -8.77 2.49 17.48
N TYR A 91 -7.65 1.78 17.49
CA TYR A 91 -7.59 0.32 17.38
C TYR A 91 -6.95 -0.31 18.62
N ALA A 92 -7.40 -1.51 18.96
CA ALA A 92 -6.80 -2.31 20.02
C ALA A 92 -6.81 -3.80 19.67
N THR A 93 -5.91 -4.57 20.28
CA THR A 93 -5.84 -6.02 20.09
C THR A 93 -5.44 -6.75 21.37
N ASP A 94 -5.70 -8.06 21.39
CA ASP A 94 -5.26 -8.96 22.46
C ASP A 94 -3.76 -9.30 22.32
N PRO A 95 -3.10 -9.88 23.34
CA PRO A 95 -1.66 -10.11 23.32
C PRO A 95 -1.23 -11.13 22.26
N ASP A 96 -2.18 -11.98 21.84
CA ASP A 96 -1.98 -13.00 20.81
C ASP A 96 -2.25 -12.47 19.40
N TYR A 97 -2.60 -11.18 19.23
CA TYR A 97 -2.93 -10.55 17.95
C TYR A 97 -3.98 -11.35 17.15
N ARG A 98 -4.98 -11.91 17.83
CA ARG A 98 -6.01 -12.75 17.23
C ARG A 98 -7.21 -11.96 16.75
N GLN A 99 -7.52 -10.87 17.43
CA GLN A 99 -8.70 -10.05 17.13
C GLN A 99 -8.37 -8.57 17.22
N LEU A 100 -8.91 -7.80 16.29
CA LEU A 100 -8.83 -6.35 16.28
C LEU A 100 -10.16 -5.77 16.72
N PHE A 101 -10.10 -4.80 17.62
CA PHE A 101 -11.23 -4.01 18.10
C PHE A 101 -10.97 -2.55 17.78
N TRP A 102 -12.05 -1.78 17.71
CA TRP A 102 -11.96 -0.36 17.43
C TRP A 102 -13.03 0.44 18.14
N ALA A 103 -12.80 1.74 18.22
CA ALA A 103 -13.74 2.74 18.69
C ALA A 103 -13.64 3.97 17.78
N THR A 104 -14.74 4.67 17.56
CA THR A 104 -14.83 5.84 16.66
C THR A 104 -15.77 6.89 17.23
N PHE A 105 -15.64 8.14 16.77
CA PHE A 105 -16.47 9.29 17.16
C PHE A 105 -16.35 9.68 18.64
N TYR A 106 -15.13 9.61 19.19
CA TYR A 106 -14.82 10.12 20.52
C TYR A 106 -14.25 11.53 20.45
N ASP A 107 -14.47 12.34 21.50
CA ASP A 107 -14.03 13.75 21.56
C ASP A 107 -12.53 13.91 21.87
N SER A 108 -11.82 12.84 22.23
CA SER A 108 -10.37 12.84 22.44
C SER A 108 -9.73 11.52 21.99
N HIS A 109 -8.45 11.56 21.63
CA HIS A 109 -7.75 10.34 21.24
C HIS A 109 -7.57 9.36 22.42
N GLU A 110 -7.34 9.85 23.63
CA GLU A 110 -7.24 9.00 24.82
C GLU A 110 -8.56 8.27 25.11
N ALA A 111 -9.69 8.96 24.94
CA ALA A 111 -11.01 8.36 25.09
C ALA A 111 -11.26 7.29 24.02
N ALA A 112 -10.85 7.55 22.77
CA ALA A 112 -10.94 6.57 21.69
C ALA A 112 -10.08 5.32 21.97
N GLU A 113 -8.82 5.50 22.36
CA GLU A 113 -7.91 4.39 22.66
C GLU A 113 -8.40 3.57 23.85
N GLN A 114 -8.83 4.23 24.93
CA GLN A 114 -9.36 3.54 26.10
C GLN A 114 -10.63 2.76 25.75
N ALA A 115 -11.53 3.33 24.94
CA ALA A 115 -12.73 2.65 24.47
C ALA A 115 -12.42 1.43 23.59
N ALA A 116 -11.45 1.54 22.67
CA ALA A 116 -11.02 0.40 21.85
C ALA A 116 -10.41 -0.72 22.72
N ILE A 117 -9.59 -0.36 23.71
CA ILE A 117 -9.01 -1.29 24.68
C ILE A 117 -10.12 -1.97 25.50
N ASP A 118 -11.12 -1.22 25.96
CA ASP A 118 -12.21 -1.77 26.77
C ASP A 118 -13.12 -2.67 25.94
N ALA A 119 -13.40 -2.32 24.69
CA ALA A 119 -14.09 -3.20 23.74
C ALA A 119 -13.32 -4.51 23.55
N CYS A 120 -12.00 -4.44 23.40
CA CYS A 120 -11.14 -5.63 23.31
C CYS A 120 -11.17 -6.48 24.58
N ARG A 121 -11.07 -5.86 25.76
CA ARG A 121 -11.13 -6.57 27.05
C ARG A 121 -12.48 -7.26 27.24
N GLN A 122 -13.56 -6.60 26.86
CA GLN A 122 -14.92 -7.15 26.92
C GLN A 122 -15.09 -8.31 25.93
N GLY A 123 -14.56 -8.19 24.70
CA GLY A 123 -14.68 -9.21 23.66
C GLY A 123 -13.81 -10.45 23.90
N THR A 124 -12.65 -10.30 24.55
CA THR A 124 -11.67 -11.39 24.69
C THR A 124 -11.47 -11.90 26.11
N GLY A 125 -11.83 -11.12 27.13
CA GLY A 125 -11.53 -11.41 28.53
C GLY A 125 -10.04 -11.31 28.89
N LYS A 126 -9.20 -10.75 28.02
CA LYS A 126 -7.74 -10.65 28.19
C LYS A 126 -7.29 -9.22 28.40
N SER A 127 -6.02 -9.04 28.78
CA SER A 127 -5.34 -7.74 28.69
C SER A 127 -5.22 -7.31 27.23
N CYS A 128 -5.60 -6.09 26.89
CA CYS A 128 -5.49 -5.56 25.54
C CYS A 128 -4.54 -4.37 25.48
N GLN A 129 -4.00 -4.12 24.29
CA GLN A 129 -3.09 -3.01 24.00
C GLN A 129 -3.63 -2.15 22.85
N SER A 130 -3.33 -0.84 22.87
CA SER A 130 -3.60 0.06 21.75
C SER A 130 -2.68 -0.28 20.57
N LEU A 131 -3.23 -0.25 19.37
CA LEU A 131 -2.48 -0.25 18.12
C LEU A 131 -2.35 1.14 17.51
N GLY A 132 -2.90 2.17 18.16
CA GLY A 132 -2.84 3.56 17.76
C GLY A 132 -4.22 4.19 17.50
N TRP A 133 -4.18 5.49 17.20
CA TRP A 133 -5.36 6.34 17.01
C TRP A 133 -5.27 7.18 15.74
N PHE A 134 -6.41 7.72 15.34
CA PHE A 134 -6.56 8.66 14.21
C PHE A 134 -7.68 9.66 14.52
N GLY A 135 -7.63 10.85 13.93
CA GLY A 135 -8.64 11.89 14.15
C GLY A 135 -9.03 12.56 12.85
N ASN A 136 -10.33 12.81 12.66
CA ASN A 136 -10.90 13.47 11.48
C ASN A 136 -10.53 12.82 10.13
N GLN A 137 -10.36 11.50 10.12
CA GLN A 137 -9.96 10.75 8.94
C GLN A 137 -10.36 9.28 9.06
N CYS A 138 -10.06 8.50 8.03
CA CYS A 138 -10.13 7.05 8.06
C CYS A 138 -8.79 6.45 8.47
N GLY A 139 -8.83 5.39 9.26
CA GLY A 139 -7.68 4.53 9.57
C GLY A 139 -7.85 3.16 8.94
N ALA A 140 -6.75 2.44 8.73
CA ALA A 140 -6.71 1.03 8.38
C ALA A 140 -5.53 0.36 9.07
N VAL A 141 -5.66 -0.94 9.35
CA VAL A 141 -4.58 -1.75 9.90
C VAL A 141 -4.27 -2.86 8.90
N ALA A 142 -3.06 -2.86 8.37
CA ALA A 142 -2.50 -3.97 7.61
C ALA A 142 -1.69 -4.88 8.53
N VAL A 143 -1.64 -6.17 8.19
CA VAL A 143 -0.89 -7.20 8.89
C VAL A 143 -0.07 -8.00 7.88
N THR A 144 1.18 -8.25 8.23
CA THR A 144 2.06 -9.15 7.47
C THR A 144 1.77 -10.61 7.84
N GLN A 145 2.25 -11.56 7.03
CA GLN A 145 2.18 -12.99 7.36
C GLN A 145 2.79 -13.39 8.72
N ASN A 146 3.77 -12.62 9.23
CA ASN A 146 4.41 -12.84 10.53
C ASN A 146 3.76 -12.05 11.67
N GLY A 147 2.61 -11.42 11.44
CA GLY A 147 1.84 -10.73 12.48
C GLY A 147 2.28 -9.30 12.79
N GLN A 148 3.16 -8.70 11.99
CA GLN A 148 3.52 -7.30 12.15
C GLN A 148 2.36 -6.41 11.68
N THR A 149 1.88 -5.53 12.54
CA THR A 149 0.76 -4.62 12.28
C THR A 149 1.25 -3.25 11.85
N ILE A 150 0.64 -2.70 10.81
CA ILE A 150 1.03 -1.41 10.22
C ILE A 150 -0.22 -0.59 9.95
N ASN A 151 -0.24 0.64 10.45
CA ASN A 151 -1.36 1.54 10.28
C ASN A 151 -1.21 2.39 9.02
N GLY A 152 -2.34 2.66 8.36
CA GLY A 152 -2.46 3.67 7.32
C GLY A 152 -3.63 4.60 7.62
N TYR A 153 -3.54 5.84 7.15
CA TYR A 153 -4.53 6.87 7.42
C TYR A 153 -4.89 7.61 6.14
N GLY A 154 -6.08 8.19 6.03
CA GLY A 154 -6.44 8.95 4.84
C GLY A 154 -7.83 9.55 4.90
N THR A 155 -8.11 10.46 3.98
CA THR A 155 -9.42 11.15 3.90
C THR A 155 -10.54 10.23 3.41
N SER A 156 -10.20 9.06 2.88
CA SER A 156 -11.14 8.03 2.47
C SER A 156 -10.70 6.64 2.93
N ARG A 157 -11.64 5.70 3.03
CA ARG A 157 -11.37 4.29 3.35
C ARG A 157 -10.34 3.68 2.40
N ARG A 158 -10.49 3.94 1.09
CA ARG A 158 -9.58 3.44 0.05
C ARG A 158 -8.17 3.99 0.22
N GLU A 159 -8.04 5.27 0.56
CA GLU A 159 -6.74 5.90 0.81
C GLU A 159 -6.06 5.31 2.05
N ALA A 160 -6.77 5.20 3.18
CA ALA A 160 -6.23 4.62 4.40
C ALA A 160 -5.76 3.18 4.20
N ALA A 161 -6.55 2.36 3.49
CA ALA A 161 -6.19 0.99 3.16
C ALA A 161 -4.93 0.89 2.30
N ARG A 162 -4.82 1.72 1.24
CA ARG A 162 -3.62 1.78 0.41
C ARG A 162 -2.40 2.17 1.20
N GLN A 163 -2.51 3.23 2.02
CA GLN A 163 -1.38 3.66 2.84
C GLN A 163 -0.93 2.56 3.81
N ALA A 164 -1.85 1.79 4.39
CA ALA A 164 -1.53 0.68 5.28
C ALA A 164 -0.82 -0.47 4.53
N LEU A 165 -1.32 -0.85 3.35
CA LEU A 165 -0.75 -1.90 2.52
C LEU A 165 0.62 -1.50 1.95
N ASP A 166 0.76 -0.30 1.38
CA ASP A 166 2.03 0.24 0.88
C ASP A 166 3.10 0.29 1.97
N ALA A 167 2.72 0.74 3.17
CA ALA A 167 3.62 0.79 4.32
C ALA A 167 3.97 -0.63 4.80
N CYS A 168 3.01 -1.55 4.75
CA CYS A 168 3.23 -2.96 5.06
C CYS A 168 4.26 -3.61 4.13
N GLU A 169 4.15 -3.34 2.85
CA GLU A 169 5.07 -3.86 1.84
C GLU A 169 6.48 -3.29 2.01
N LYS A 170 6.60 -1.99 2.27
CA LYS A 170 7.88 -1.34 2.54
C LYS A 170 8.55 -1.86 3.81
N ALA A 171 7.76 -2.20 4.82
CA ALA A 171 8.26 -2.78 6.06
C ALA A 171 8.61 -4.27 5.93
N GLY A 172 8.10 -4.95 4.90
CA GLY A 172 8.37 -6.35 4.63
C GLY A 172 9.87 -6.63 4.53
N ALA A 173 10.37 -7.49 5.42
CA ALA A 173 11.79 -7.85 5.48
C ALA A 173 12.28 -8.63 4.25
N ASN A 174 11.36 -9.12 3.42
CA ASN A 174 11.67 -9.79 2.16
C ASN A 174 10.57 -9.55 1.12
N ALA A 175 10.93 -9.75 -0.15
CA ALA A 175 10.03 -9.59 -1.31
C ALA A 175 8.79 -10.50 -1.27
N TYR A 176 8.74 -11.49 -0.37
CA TYR A 176 7.65 -12.45 -0.22
C TYR A 176 6.62 -12.03 0.83
N THR A 177 6.74 -10.83 1.41
CA THR A 177 5.84 -10.39 2.47
C THR A 177 4.45 -10.13 1.87
N ILE A 178 3.51 -11.02 2.19
CA ILE A 178 2.10 -10.83 1.90
C ILE A 178 1.52 -9.92 2.98
N CYS A 179 0.90 -8.83 2.51
CA CYS A 179 0.24 -7.82 3.31
C CYS A 179 -1.27 -7.92 3.08
N ARG A 180 -2.02 -7.87 4.17
CA ARG A 180 -3.48 -7.95 4.17
C ARG A 180 -4.03 -6.90 5.11
N LEU A 181 -5.19 -6.35 4.80
CA LEU A 181 -5.95 -5.61 5.80
C LEU A 181 -6.42 -6.59 6.88
N TRP A 182 -6.40 -6.17 8.13
CA TRP A 182 -6.92 -6.98 9.24
C TRP A 182 -8.44 -6.79 9.40
N VAL A 183 -8.92 -5.58 9.16
CA VAL A 183 -10.35 -5.21 9.12
C VAL A 183 -10.58 -4.19 8.00
N PRO A 184 -11.85 -3.96 7.59
CA PRO A 184 -12.14 -2.84 6.73
C PRO A 184 -11.77 -1.50 7.37
N PRO A 185 -11.28 -0.53 6.59
CA PRO A 185 -10.98 0.80 7.10
C PRO A 185 -12.21 1.42 7.75
N ILE A 186 -11.99 2.03 8.91
CA ILE A 186 -13.01 2.75 9.67
C ILE A 186 -12.68 4.23 9.69
N CYS A 187 -13.70 5.07 9.76
CA CYS A 187 -13.56 6.52 9.74
C CYS A 187 -14.13 7.15 11.01
N SER A 188 -13.52 8.25 11.42
CA SER A 188 -13.95 9.01 12.57
C SER A 188 -13.69 10.48 12.30
N GLY A 189 -14.65 11.32 12.67
CA GLY A 189 -14.63 12.73 12.34
C GLY A 189 -15.98 13.25 11.90
N PRO A 190 -16.10 14.56 11.75
CA PRO A 190 -17.37 15.21 11.45
C PRO A 190 -17.89 14.97 10.04
N SER A 191 -17.00 14.55 9.13
CA SER A 191 -17.36 14.16 7.76
C SER A 191 -17.83 12.71 7.65
N TYR A 192 -17.87 11.98 8.75
CA TYR A 192 -18.19 10.55 8.78
C TYR A 192 -19.30 10.26 9.79
N SER A 193 -19.90 9.09 9.67
CA SER A 193 -20.98 8.61 10.52
C SER A 193 -20.79 7.13 10.86
N ASN A 194 -21.52 6.63 11.86
CA ASN A 194 -21.52 5.20 12.17
C ASN A 194 -21.92 4.35 10.95
N ALA A 195 -22.78 4.87 10.06
CA ALA A 195 -23.18 4.20 8.83
C ALA A 195 -21.99 3.88 7.91
N ASP A 196 -20.97 4.75 7.88
CA ASP A 196 -19.75 4.54 7.10
C ASP A 196 -18.90 3.37 7.61
N ASN A 197 -19.10 2.99 8.88
CA ASN A 197 -18.36 1.93 9.58
C ASN A 197 -19.15 0.61 9.71
N GLU A 198 -20.40 0.54 9.25
CA GLU A 198 -21.23 -0.67 9.41
C GLU A 198 -20.63 -1.90 8.72
N GLN A 199 -20.05 -1.71 7.53
CA GLN A 199 -19.39 -2.80 6.80
C GLN A 199 -18.23 -3.41 7.62
N ALA A 200 -17.51 -2.61 8.41
CA ALA A 200 -16.42 -3.10 9.22
C ALA A 200 -16.87 -4.08 10.32
N LYS A 201 -18.12 -3.95 10.81
CA LYS A 201 -18.66 -4.80 11.88
C LYS A 201 -18.99 -6.21 11.44
N THR A 202 -19.36 -6.39 10.16
CA THR A 202 -19.86 -7.68 9.63
C THR A 202 -18.98 -8.29 8.55
N ALA A 203 -17.92 -7.60 8.14
CA ALA A 203 -17.03 -8.09 7.10
C ALA A 203 -16.41 -9.43 7.49
N THR A 204 -16.52 -10.39 6.57
CA THR A 204 -15.90 -11.69 6.65
C THR A 204 -14.42 -11.61 6.27
N ALA A 205 -13.65 -12.62 6.68
CA ALA A 205 -12.25 -12.74 6.26
C ALA A 205 -12.09 -12.78 4.73
N ALA A 206 -13.07 -13.32 4.01
CA ALA A 206 -13.06 -13.37 2.55
C ALA A 206 -13.24 -11.98 1.93
N GLU A 207 -14.17 -11.17 2.43
CA GLU A 207 -14.38 -9.79 1.96
C GLU A 207 -13.18 -8.89 2.26
N ILE A 208 -12.56 -9.07 3.43
CA ILE A 208 -11.34 -8.34 3.80
C ILE A 208 -10.18 -8.73 2.87
N GLU A 209 -10.05 -10.01 2.55
CA GLU A 209 -9.04 -10.48 1.62
C GLU A 209 -9.29 -10.01 0.18
N GLU A 210 -10.54 -9.97 -0.27
CA GLU A 210 -10.92 -9.43 -1.57
C GLU A 210 -10.58 -7.93 -1.68
N MET A 211 -10.93 -7.15 -0.67
CA MET A 211 -10.57 -5.72 -0.63
C MET A 211 -9.05 -5.51 -0.56
N SER A 212 -8.34 -6.36 0.16
CA SER A 212 -6.88 -6.34 0.19
C SER A 212 -6.29 -6.68 -1.18
N ALA A 213 -6.91 -7.60 -1.93
CA ALA A 213 -6.50 -7.99 -3.27
C ALA A 213 -6.80 -6.91 -4.32
N ASP A 214 -7.94 -6.21 -4.24
CA ASP A 214 -8.28 -5.08 -5.13
C ASP A 214 -7.29 -3.91 -5.01
N LEU A 215 -6.63 -3.80 -3.86
CA LEU A 215 -5.67 -2.75 -3.55
C LEU A 215 -4.21 -3.16 -3.76
N ASP A 216 -3.95 -4.45 -3.98
CA ASP A 216 -2.62 -4.97 -4.23
C ASP A 216 -2.34 -4.91 -5.73
N ASP A 217 -1.61 -3.88 -6.15
CA ASP A 217 -1.23 -3.67 -7.56
C ASP A 217 0.06 -4.41 -7.94
N ARG A 218 0.61 -5.24 -7.04
CA ARG A 218 1.84 -5.96 -7.28
C ARG A 218 1.65 -7.13 -8.23
N ASP A 219 2.64 -7.31 -9.07
CA ASP A 219 2.87 -8.56 -9.74
C ASP A 219 3.63 -9.53 -8.84
N TYR A 220 3.30 -10.82 -8.94
CA TYR A 220 3.98 -11.87 -8.19
C TYR A 220 4.70 -12.84 -9.13
N TRP A 221 5.92 -12.48 -9.51
CA TRP A 221 6.75 -13.29 -10.40
C TRP A 221 7.58 -14.35 -9.66
N GLY A 222 7.57 -15.53 -10.25
CA GLY A 222 8.42 -16.67 -9.91
C GLY A 222 9.41 -16.99 -11.02
N ALA A 223 10.61 -17.41 -10.65
CA ALA A 223 11.62 -17.93 -11.54
C ALA A 223 12.35 -19.11 -10.90
N VAL A 224 12.65 -20.12 -11.71
CA VAL A 224 13.45 -21.29 -11.36
C VAL A 224 14.73 -21.26 -12.20
N ALA A 225 15.88 -21.38 -11.54
CA ALA A 225 17.18 -21.48 -12.16
C ALA A 225 17.83 -22.83 -11.83
N SER A 226 18.52 -23.43 -12.81
CA SER A 226 19.24 -24.69 -12.61
C SER A 226 20.44 -24.81 -13.53
N ASP A 227 21.47 -25.52 -13.08
CA ASP A 227 22.64 -25.95 -13.85
C ASP A 227 22.59 -27.45 -14.20
N GLY A 228 21.50 -28.13 -13.82
CA GLY A 228 21.38 -29.58 -13.86
C GLY A 228 21.50 -30.24 -12.48
N ASN A 229 22.37 -29.76 -11.61
CA ASN A 229 22.64 -30.39 -10.31
C ASN A 229 21.96 -29.67 -9.14
N GLN A 230 21.72 -28.37 -9.28
CA GLN A 230 21.09 -27.54 -8.27
C GLN A 230 19.85 -26.84 -8.83
N ILE A 231 18.90 -26.55 -7.95
CA ILE A 231 17.75 -25.71 -8.26
C ILE A 231 17.73 -24.53 -7.29
N GLN A 232 17.64 -23.34 -7.84
CA GLN A 232 17.41 -22.11 -7.11
C GLN A 232 16.16 -21.41 -7.63
N GLY A 233 15.61 -20.49 -6.86
CA GLY A 233 14.52 -19.67 -7.36
C GLY A 233 14.32 -18.36 -6.61
N GLY A 234 13.65 -17.46 -7.31
CA GLY A 234 13.12 -16.21 -6.80
C GLY A 234 11.61 -16.23 -6.99
N TYR A 235 10.84 -16.08 -5.93
CA TYR A 235 9.38 -16.16 -5.96
C TYR A 235 8.77 -14.88 -5.38
N GLY A 236 7.50 -14.59 -5.66
CA GLY A 236 6.83 -13.40 -5.13
C GLY A 236 7.52 -12.07 -5.50
N MET A 237 8.28 -12.02 -6.59
CA MET A 237 9.03 -10.82 -6.95
C MET A 237 8.15 -9.83 -7.72
N PRO A 238 8.37 -8.51 -7.56
CA PRO A 238 7.50 -7.48 -8.15
C PRO A 238 7.54 -7.45 -9.68
N ASP A 239 8.56 -8.07 -10.28
CA ASP A 239 8.66 -8.20 -11.72
C ASP A 239 9.47 -9.44 -12.10
N ARG A 240 9.36 -9.84 -13.37
CA ARG A 240 10.06 -10.99 -13.93
C ARG A 240 11.58 -10.91 -13.76
N ARG A 241 12.17 -9.73 -13.96
CA ARG A 241 13.62 -9.53 -13.91
C ARG A 241 14.14 -9.68 -12.48
N ALA A 242 13.41 -9.18 -11.50
CA ALA A 242 13.69 -9.39 -10.09
C ALA A 242 13.63 -10.88 -9.73
N ALA A 243 12.63 -11.61 -10.21
CA ALA A 243 12.54 -13.08 -10.06
C ALA A 243 13.77 -13.79 -10.62
N GLU A 244 14.13 -13.50 -11.87
CA GLU A 244 15.29 -14.11 -12.53
C GLU A 244 16.61 -13.75 -11.81
N THR A 245 16.76 -12.50 -11.39
CA THR A 245 17.96 -12.03 -10.67
C THR A 245 18.15 -12.77 -9.34
N VAL A 246 17.07 -12.92 -8.56
CA VAL A 246 17.13 -13.66 -7.29
C VAL A 246 17.34 -15.16 -7.51
N ALA A 247 16.77 -15.74 -8.56
CA ALA A 247 16.97 -17.15 -8.89
C ALA A 247 18.44 -17.42 -9.26
N LEU A 248 19.08 -16.53 -10.02
CA LEU A 248 20.48 -16.68 -10.45
C LEU A 248 21.49 -16.31 -9.38
N SER A 249 21.17 -15.40 -8.44
CA SER A 249 22.14 -14.93 -7.44
C SER A 249 22.61 -16.00 -6.45
N LYS A 250 21.93 -17.14 -6.40
CA LYS A 250 22.20 -18.24 -5.47
C LYS A 250 22.91 -19.43 -6.11
N CYS A 251 23.26 -19.36 -7.39
CA CYS A 251 23.92 -20.47 -8.10
C CYS A 251 24.79 -19.97 -9.26
N ASP A 252 26.09 -20.22 -9.15
CA ASP A 252 27.05 -19.98 -10.22
C ASP A 252 26.83 -21.00 -11.35
N GLY A 253 26.60 -20.51 -12.57
CA GLY A 253 26.41 -21.36 -13.75
C GLY A 253 24.97 -21.83 -13.98
N CYS A 254 24.04 -21.55 -13.06
CA CYS A 254 22.62 -21.80 -13.31
C CYS A 254 22.09 -20.94 -14.48
N LYS A 255 21.09 -21.49 -15.17
CA LYS A 255 20.29 -20.77 -16.17
C LYS A 255 18.83 -20.78 -15.74
N ILE A 256 18.09 -19.74 -16.12
CA ILE A 256 16.64 -19.72 -15.94
C ILE A 256 16.02 -20.85 -16.77
N VAL A 257 15.39 -21.80 -16.10
CA VAL A 257 14.69 -22.94 -16.72
C VAL A 257 13.18 -22.70 -16.79
N LYS A 258 12.64 -21.84 -15.92
CA LYS A 258 11.22 -21.46 -15.96
C LYS A 258 10.99 -20.10 -15.31
N THR A 259 10.05 -19.34 -15.86
CA THR A 259 9.40 -18.21 -15.19
C THR A 259 7.90 -18.41 -15.17
N PHE A 260 7.24 -17.84 -14.19
CA PHE A 260 5.80 -17.93 -13.97
C PHE A 260 5.30 -16.74 -13.16
N LYS A 261 4.00 -16.47 -13.23
CA LYS A 261 3.32 -15.39 -12.52
C LYS A 261 2.02 -15.92 -11.95
N ASP A 262 1.69 -15.58 -10.70
CA ASP A 262 0.45 -15.94 -10.01
C ASP A 262 0.08 -17.45 -10.02
N SER A 263 1.09 -18.32 -10.13
CA SER A 263 0.95 -19.76 -10.35
C SER A 263 1.99 -20.55 -9.55
N CYS A 264 1.95 -21.87 -9.61
CA CYS A 264 2.93 -22.76 -9.01
C CYS A 264 3.72 -23.54 -10.06
N ALA A 265 5.02 -23.63 -9.86
CA ALA A 265 5.90 -24.52 -10.60
C ALA A 265 6.09 -25.83 -9.82
N GLY A 266 5.43 -26.90 -10.26
CA GLY A 266 5.75 -28.26 -9.89
C GLY A 266 7.03 -28.68 -10.60
N MET A 267 7.99 -29.22 -9.86
CA MET A 267 9.30 -29.62 -10.36
C MET A 267 9.54 -31.06 -9.98
N ALA A 268 10.00 -31.89 -10.91
CA ALA A 268 10.32 -33.29 -10.66
C ALA A 268 11.66 -33.68 -11.27
N TRP A 269 12.39 -34.55 -10.58
CA TRP A 269 13.69 -35.07 -11.00
C TRP A 269 13.79 -36.58 -10.76
N PRO A 270 14.53 -37.32 -11.59
CA PRO A 270 14.73 -38.76 -11.39
C PRO A 270 15.45 -39.05 -10.08
N SER A 271 15.06 -40.13 -9.41
CA SER A 271 15.63 -40.55 -8.11
C SER A 271 17.05 -41.08 -8.18
N ASP A 272 17.59 -41.31 -9.38
CA ASP A 272 18.97 -41.75 -9.58
C ASP A 272 19.97 -40.57 -9.73
N ASN A 273 19.55 -39.38 -9.28
CA ASN A 273 20.41 -38.20 -9.15
C ASN A 273 20.93 -37.63 -10.48
N ARG A 274 20.27 -37.94 -11.60
CA ARG A 274 20.60 -37.36 -12.92
C ARG A 274 19.97 -35.96 -13.10
N PRO A 275 20.61 -35.05 -13.86
CA PRO A 275 20.26 -33.63 -13.93
C PRO A 275 19.03 -33.26 -14.79
N VAL A 276 17.98 -34.08 -14.78
CA VAL A 276 16.80 -33.88 -15.66
C VAL A 276 15.62 -33.37 -14.85
N TYR A 277 14.98 -32.30 -15.32
CA TYR A 277 13.85 -31.67 -14.66
C TYR A 277 12.63 -31.58 -15.55
N GLU A 278 11.49 -32.03 -15.04
CA GLU A 278 10.17 -31.71 -15.59
C GLU A 278 9.57 -30.59 -14.75
N ILE A 279 9.17 -29.49 -15.41
CA ILE A 279 8.54 -28.35 -14.76
C ILE A 279 7.15 -28.13 -15.36
N VAL A 280 6.12 -28.29 -14.53
CA VAL A 280 4.72 -28.06 -14.90
C VAL A 280 4.18 -26.89 -14.11
N LEU A 281 3.47 -25.99 -14.79
CA LEU A 281 2.76 -24.90 -14.14
C LEU A 281 1.32 -25.30 -13.89
N ASP A 282 0.85 -25.08 -12.68
CA ASP A 282 -0.56 -25.16 -12.32
C ASP A 282 -0.81 -24.19 -11.16
N ASP A 283 -2.05 -23.74 -11.06
CA ASP A 283 -2.52 -22.81 -10.04
C ASP A 283 -2.80 -23.50 -8.71
N ASP A 284 -3.05 -24.81 -8.74
CA ASP A 284 -3.11 -25.65 -7.57
C ASP A 284 -1.72 -26.28 -7.31
N PRO A 285 -1.09 -26.06 -6.13
CA PRO A 285 0.24 -26.56 -5.85
C PRO A 285 0.34 -28.09 -5.92
N ALA A 286 -0.70 -28.80 -5.47
CA ALA A 286 -0.72 -30.26 -5.46
C ALA A 286 -0.80 -30.82 -6.89
N THR A 287 -1.62 -30.19 -7.74
CA THR A 287 -1.78 -30.52 -9.15
C THR A 287 -0.49 -30.25 -9.93
N ALA A 288 0.15 -29.09 -9.73
CA ALA A 288 1.44 -28.77 -10.34
C ALA A 288 2.49 -29.85 -10.01
N LYS A 289 2.61 -30.22 -8.73
CA LYS A 289 3.54 -31.25 -8.25
C LYS A 289 3.23 -32.62 -8.83
N ALA A 290 1.97 -33.05 -8.77
CA ALA A 290 1.53 -34.35 -9.25
C ALA A 290 1.77 -34.48 -10.76
N ALA A 291 1.47 -33.44 -11.53
CA ALA A 291 1.68 -33.41 -12.97
C ALA A 291 3.17 -33.48 -13.33
N ALA A 292 4.03 -32.71 -12.65
CA ALA A 292 5.48 -32.77 -12.86
C ALA A 292 6.03 -34.18 -12.54
N LYS A 293 5.60 -34.77 -11.41
CA LYS A 293 5.98 -36.12 -11.02
C LYS A 293 5.55 -37.17 -12.05
N ALA A 294 4.31 -37.08 -12.54
CA ALA A 294 3.79 -38.00 -13.54
C ALA A 294 4.57 -37.91 -14.87
N GLN A 295 4.88 -36.68 -15.32
CA GLN A 295 5.70 -36.47 -16.52
C GLN A 295 7.11 -37.04 -16.37
N CYS A 296 7.76 -36.81 -15.22
CA CYS A 296 9.08 -37.36 -14.93
C CYS A 296 9.02 -38.89 -14.88
N THR A 297 8.02 -39.44 -14.18
CA THR A 297 7.91 -40.89 -13.98
C THR A 297 7.71 -41.64 -15.29
N GLY A 298 6.88 -41.10 -16.17
CA GLY A 298 6.64 -41.67 -17.50
C GLY A 298 7.89 -41.67 -18.40
N LYS A 299 8.82 -40.73 -18.20
CA LYS A 299 10.03 -40.59 -19.02
C LYS A 299 11.25 -41.32 -18.45
N TYR A 300 11.40 -41.35 -17.13
CA TYR A 300 12.67 -41.70 -16.49
C TYR A 300 12.57 -42.80 -15.42
N GLY A 301 11.35 -43.26 -15.08
CA GLY A 301 11.14 -44.21 -13.98
C GLY A 301 10.94 -43.49 -12.63
N PRO A 302 11.40 -44.03 -11.50
CA PRO A 302 11.17 -43.40 -10.19
C PRO A 302 11.66 -41.94 -10.14
N CYS A 303 10.79 -41.03 -9.72
CA CYS A 303 11.08 -39.61 -9.58
C CYS A 303 10.63 -39.03 -8.23
N GLU A 304 11.36 -38.02 -7.78
CA GLU A 304 10.98 -37.12 -6.71
C GLU A 304 10.36 -35.85 -7.29
N ALA A 305 9.61 -35.11 -6.46
CA ALA A 305 9.02 -33.86 -6.88
C ALA A 305 8.84 -32.88 -5.71
N GLY A 306 8.85 -31.60 -6.03
CA GLY A 306 8.49 -30.50 -5.14
C GLY A 306 7.67 -29.45 -5.89
N VAL A 307 7.24 -28.42 -5.18
CA VAL A 307 6.49 -27.30 -5.78
C VAL A 307 6.94 -25.97 -5.20
N ARG A 308 6.94 -24.94 -6.05
CA ARG A 308 7.18 -23.56 -5.63
C ARG A 308 6.13 -22.64 -6.24
N CYS A 309 5.57 -21.76 -5.42
CA CYS A 309 4.48 -20.89 -5.82
C CYS A 309 4.87 -19.42 -5.72
N SER A 310 4.25 -18.62 -6.57
CA SER A 310 4.39 -17.16 -6.58
C SER A 310 3.02 -16.58 -6.85
N GLY A 311 2.55 -15.70 -5.96
CA GLY A 311 1.19 -15.17 -6.02
C GLY A 311 0.67 -14.82 -4.63
N ARG A 312 -0.19 -13.81 -4.58
CA ARG A 312 -0.84 -13.33 -3.35
C ARG A 312 -1.56 -14.42 -2.56
N ARG A 313 -2.15 -15.40 -3.27
CA ARG A 313 -2.86 -16.53 -2.67
C ARG A 313 -1.97 -17.56 -1.99
N TYR A 314 -0.64 -17.49 -2.17
CA TYR A 314 0.29 -18.47 -1.63
C TYR A 314 1.04 -17.92 -0.42
N PRO A 315 0.60 -18.24 0.82
CA PRO A 315 1.18 -17.68 2.05
C PRO A 315 2.65 -18.06 2.24
N ALA A 316 3.16 -19.06 1.53
CA ALA A 316 4.57 -19.39 1.47
C ALA A 316 4.96 -19.80 0.05
N PRO A 317 6.17 -19.44 -0.42
CA PRO A 317 6.68 -19.92 -1.71
C PRO A 317 6.82 -21.44 -1.77
N ASN A 318 7.02 -22.08 -0.62
CA ASN A 318 6.99 -23.54 -0.50
C ASN A 318 5.80 -23.95 0.38
N PRO A 319 4.65 -24.29 -0.21
CA PRO A 319 3.47 -24.71 0.55
C PRO A 319 3.71 -26.00 1.35
N GLU A 320 4.71 -26.80 1.00
CA GLU A 320 5.03 -28.04 1.70
C GLU A 320 5.87 -27.81 2.96
N ALA A 321 6.64 -26.72 3.02
CA ALA A 321 7.38 -26.34 4.22
C ALA A 321 6.49 -25.67 5.28
N SER A 322 5.33 -25.16 4.88
CA SER A 322 4.33 -24.55 5.76
C SER A 322 3.33 -25.57 6.34
N ALA A 323 3.34 -26.81 5.84
CA ALA A 323 2.53 -27.93 6.35
C ALA A 323 3.22 -28.70 7.49
N ALA A 324 4.14 -28.09 8.23
CA ALA A 324 4.55 -28.65 9.53
C ALA A 324 3.28 -28.77 10.39
N PRO A 325 2.98 -29.96 10.96
CA PRO A 325 1.78 -30.11 11.76
C PRO A 325 1.82 -29.09 12.91
N PRO A 326 0.70 -28.42 13.26
CA PRO A 326 0.65 -27.67 14.49
C PRO A 326 1.05 -28.62 15.62
N ALA A 327 2.05 -28.22 16.41
CA ALA A 327 2.34 -28.90 17.64
C ALA A 327 1.04 -28.92 18.45
N ALA A 328 0.52 -30.12 18.70
CA ALA A 328 -0.63 -30.32 19.57
C ALA A 328 -0.23 -29.84 20.97
N ASN A 329 -0.92 -28.81 21.45
CA ASN A 329 -1.08 -28.52 22.87
C ASN A 329 -2.54 -28.81 23.22
#